data_AF-A0A212D3T8-F1
#
_entry.id   AF-A0A212D3T8-F1
#
_cell.length_a   1.000
_cell.length_b   1.000
_cell.length_c   1.000
_cell.angle_alpha   90.00
_cell.angle_beta   90.00
_cell.angle_gamma   90.00
#
_symmetry.space_group_name_H-M   'P 1'
#
loop_
_entity.id
_entity.type
_entity.pdbx_description
1 polymer ?
#
loop_
_entity_poly.entity_id
_entity_poly.type
_entity_poly.pdbx_seq_one_letter_code
_entity_poly.pdbx_strand_id
1 'polypeptide(L)'
;SCLLTVERSLLFLVPLPELLVFCSDDTPHVPNERLSEVAVLQIVEQLTQLIREAFPGAFYSEKLPGLSGAGRIVVLNTNLYYGNNEQTAGMADPGQQFQWLDDLLTSASQAGEMVYIIGHVPPGFFEKTRNKAWFREGFNEEYLKVVRRHHRVIAGQFFGHHHTDSFRMFYDSAGAPISVMFLTPGVTPWKTTLPGVVNGANNPGIRVFEYDRATLSLQ
;
A
#
# COMPACT_ATOMS: atom_id res chain seq x y z
N SER A 1 -19.62 8.36 3.39
CA SER A 1 -20.10 8.34 4.78
C SER A 1 -19.35 7.36 5.68
N CYS A 2 -18.81 6.24 5.16
CA CYS A 2 -18.03 5.28 5.97
C CYS A 2 -16.67 5.84 6.44
N LEU A 3 -15.86 6.43 5.54
CA LEU A 3 -14.53 6.99 5.86
C LEU A 3 -14.58 8.04 7.00
N LEU A 4 -15.50 9.00 6.90
CA LEU A 4 -15.72 10.04 7.92
C LEU A 4 -16.22 9.48 9.26
N THR A 5 -16.94 8.36 9.24
CA THR A 5 -17.42 7.69 10.46
C THR A 5 -16.28 6.91 11.13
N VAL A 6 -15.44 6.25 10.33
CA VAL A 6 -14.22 5.57 10.78
C VAL A 6 -13.26 6.60 11.38
N GLU A 7 -12.98 7.70 10.68
CA GLU A 7 -12.12 8.80 11.15
C GLU A 7 -12.61 9.42 12.47
N ARG A 8 -13.91 9.76 12.57
CA ARG A 8 -14.50 10.29 13.81
C ARG A 8 -14.49 9.31 14.97
N SER A 9 -14.69 8.01 14.71
CA SER A 9 -14.64 6.97 15.74
C SER A 9 -13.20 6.69 16.19
N LEU A 10 -12.23 6.80 15.28
CA LEU A 10 -10.81 6.66 15.58
C LEU A 10 -10.28 7.83 16.41
N LEU A 11 -10.66 9.08 16.11
CA LEU A 11 -10.32 10.25 16.93
C LEU A 11 -10.88 10.15 18.36
N PHE A 12 -11.95 9.38 18.57
CA PHE A 12 -12.50 9.10 19.89
C PHE A 12 -11.75 7.98 20.64
N LEU A 13 -11.26 6.96 19.92
CA LEU A 13 -10.56 5.79 20.50
C LEU A 13 -9.06 6.02 20.69
N VAL A 14 -8.43 6.80 19.82
CA VAL A 14 -7.01 7.14 19.85
C VAL A 14 -6.91 8.64 19.55
N PRO A 15 -6.91 9.52 20.57
CA PRO A 15 -6.98 10.95 20.36
C PRO A 15 -5.78 11.55 19.59
N LEU A 16 -4.72 10.77 19.38
CA LEU A 16 -3.56 11.10 18.54
C LEU A 16 -2.95 9.81 17.93
N PRO A 17 -3.47 9.28 16.82
CA PRO A 17 -2.84 8.11 16.20
C PRO A 17 -1.46 8.50 15.62
N GLU A 18 -0.41 7.77 15.99
CA GLU A 18 0.97 8.10 15.60
C GLU A 18 1.25 7.78 14.12
N LEU A 19 0.68 6.69 13.60
CA LEU A 19 0.55 6.41 12.16
C LEU A 19 -0.64 5.46 11.94
N LEU A 20 -1.65 5.93 11.21
CA LEU A 20 -2.79 5.11 10.81
C LEU A 20 -2.62 4.73 9.34
N VAL A 21 -2.42 3.45 9.05
CA VAL A 21 -2.39 2.93 7.68
C VAL A 21 -3.71 2.24 7.38
N PHE A 22 -4.41 2.74 6.36
CA PHE A 22 -5.68 2.20 5.90
C PHE A 22 -5.57 1.77 4.44
N CYS A 23 -5.81 0.49 4.16
CA CYS A 23 -5.77 -0.06 2.81
C CYS A 23 -7.09 -0.78 2.49
N SER A 24 -8.24 -0.11 2.67
CA SER A 24 -9.54 -0.65 2.21
C SER A 24 -9.81 -0.23 0.76
N ASP A 25 -10.44 -1.12 0.02
CA ASP A 25 -10.73 -1.05 -1.42
C ASP A 25 -12.18 -0.65 -1.74
N ASP A 26 -13.09 -0.75 -0.78
CA ASP A 26 -14.50 -0.38 -0.97
C ASP A 26 -14.78 1.12 -0.76
N THR A 27 -15.31 1.76 -1.81
CA THR A 27 -15.85 3.12 -1.74
C THR A 27 -17.16 3.14 -0.93
N PRO A 28 -17.45 4.21 -0.16
CA PRO A 28 -18.71 4.31 0.55
C PRO A 28 -19.90 4.42 -0.44
N HIS A 29 -20.79 3.42 -0.42
CA HIS A 29 -21.98 3.39 -1.28
C HIS A 29 -23.02 4.43 -0.81
N VAL A 30 -23.48 5.28 -1.73
CA VAL A 30 -24.74 6.05 -1.60
C VAL A 30 -25.84 5.24 -2.29
N PRO A 31 -27.09 5.20 -1.76
CA PRO A 31 -28.20 4.55 -2.45
C PRO A 31 -28.39 5.12 -3.87
N ASN A 32 -28.57 4.23 -4.85
CA ASN A 32 -28.67 4.58 -6.28
C ASN A 32 -29.79 5.60 -6.56
N GLU A 33 -30.82 5.70 -5.71
CA GLU A 33 -31.94 6.63 -5.91
C GLU A 33 -31.55 8.11 -5.77
N ARG A 34 -30.34 8.42 -5.29
CA ARG A 34 -29.90 9.81 -5.01
C ARG A 34 -28.78 10.34 -5.91
N LEU A 35 -28.34 9.58 -6.92
CA LEU A 35 -27.26 9.98 -7.81
C LEU A 35 -27.64 9.67 -9.27
N SER A 36 -27.62 10.68 -10.14
CA SER A 36 -27.75 10.43 -11.57
C SER A 36 -26.42 9.88 -12.12
N GLU A 37 -26.51 8.94 -13.06
CA GLU A 37 -25.34 8.34 -13.73
C GLU A 37 -24.41 9.42 -14.29
N VAL A 38 -24.97 10.47 -14.88
CA VAL A 38 -24.24 11.62 -15.42
C VAL A 38 -23.43 12.35 -14.34
N ALA A 39 -24.02 12.61 -13.17
CA ALA A 39 -23.32 13.30 -12.08
C ALA A 39 -22.18 12.43 -11.51
N VAL A 40 -22.39 11.11 -11.41
CA VAL A 40 -21.35 10.18 -10.97
C VAL A 40 -20.19 10.16 -11.96
N LEU A 41 -20.47 10.02 -13.26
CA LEU A 41 -19.45 10.00 -14.30
C LEU A 41 -18.66 11.32 -14.33
N GLN A 42 -19.32 12.47 -14.19
CA GLN A 42 -18.65 13.78 -14.12
C GLN A 42 -17.76 13.91 -12.89
N ILE A 43 -18.24 13.48 -11.71
CA ILE A 43 -17.42 13.50 -10.48
C ILE A 43 -16.21 12.58 -10.64
N VAL A 44 -16.40 11.38 -11.18
CA VAL A 44 -15.31 10.42 -11.43
C VAL A 44 -14.31 10.99 -12.43
N GLU A 45 -14.77 11.62 -13.50
CA GLU A 45 -13.91 12.27 -14.50
C GLU A 45 -13.09 13.41 -13.88
N GLN A 46 -13.74 14.33 -13.17
CA GLN A 46 -13.09 15.47 -12.53
C GLN A 46 -12.07 15.03 -11.47
N LEU A 47 -12.43 14.05 -10.62
CA LEU A 47 -11.49 13.48 -9.65
C LEU A 47 -10.33 12.78 -10.33
N THR A 48 -10.60 12.03 -11.40
CA THR A 48 -9.55 11.34 -12.17
C THR A 48 -8.57 12.34 -12.75
N GLN A 49 -9.06 13.44 -13.34
CA GLN A 49 -8.21 14.49 -13.88
C GLN A 49 -7.38 15.15 -12.78
N LEU A 50 -8.00 15.52 -11.66
CA LEU A 50 -7.30 16.14 -10.53
C LEU A 50 -6.23 15.22 -9.95
N ILE A 51 -6.49 13.92 -9.80
CA ILE A 51 -5.50 12.95 -9.33
C ILE A 51 -4.35 12.83 -10.32
N ARG A 52 -4.61 12.81 -11.64
CA ARG A 52 -3.56 12.74 -12.66
C ARG A 52 -2.67 13.98 -12.68
N GLU A 53 -3.26 15.15 -12.47
CA GLU A 53 -2.54 16.43 -12.42
C GLU A 53 -1.71 16.56 -11.13
N ALA A 54 -2.30 16.22 -9.98
CA ALA A 54 -1.63 16.33 -8.68
C ALA A 54 -0.59 15.21 -8.44
N PHE A 55 -0.85 14.00 -8.95
CA PHE A 55 0.00 12.82 -8.76
C PHE A 55 0.22 12.11 -10.11
N PRO A 56 1.13 12.62 -10.96
CA PRO A 56 1.50 11.94 -12.20
C PRO A 56 1.96 10.50 -11.90
N GLY A 57 1.22 9.49 -12.37
CA GLY A 57 1.50 8.07 -12.08
C GLY A 57 0.89 7.53 -10.77
N ALA A 58 0.29 8.39 -9.94
CA ALA A 58 -0.34 8.08 -8.65
C ALA A 58 0.62 7.45 -7.61
N PHE A 59 1.91 7.74 -7.69
CA PHE A 59 2.92 7.43 -6.68
C PHE A 59 3.69 8.70 -6.31
N TYR A 60 4.11 8.80 -5.06
CA TYR A 60 4.78 9.99 -4.53
C TYR A 60 5.51 9.68 -3.22
N SER A 61 6.23 10.65 -2.68
CA SER A 61 6.83 10.53 -1.35
C SER A 61 6.71 11.83 -0.57
N GLU A 62 6.53 11.72 0.73
CA GLU A 62 6.45 12.85 1.64
C GLU A 62 7.38 12.66 2.83
N LYS A 63 7.99 13.75 3.29
CA LYS A 63 8.72 13.72 4.56
C LYS A 63 7.72 13.66 5.71
N LEU A 64 8.02 12.81 6.70
CA LEU A 64 7.22 12.75 7.90
C LEU A 64 7.41 14.02 8.74
N PRO A 65 6.32 14.68 9.18
CA PRO A 65 6.43 15.78 10.12
C PRO A 65 6.94 15.25 11.47
N GLY A 66 8.08 15.75 11.94
CA GLY A 66 8.69 15.27 13.18
C GLY A 66 9.99 16.00 13.55
N LEU A 67 10.45 15.80 14.79
CA LEU A 67 11.58 16.54 15.39
C LEU A 67 12.94 16.31 14.70
N SER A 68 13.13 15.17 14.02
CA SER A 68 14.39 14.80 13.37
C SER A 68 14.41 15.08 11.86
N GLY A 69 13.26 15.26 11.20
CA GLY A 69 13.16 15.41 9.74
C GLY A 69 13.71 14.22 8.91
N ALA A 70 14.08 13.12 9.57
CA ALA A 70 14.80 11.98 9.00
C ALA A 70 13.88 10.81 8.61
N GLY A 71 12.56 11.02 8.58
CA GLY A 71 11.58 10.01 8.20
C GLY A 71 10.88 10.38 6.89
N ARG A 72 10.59 9.38 6.06
CA ARG A 72 9.86 9.54 4.80
C ARG A 72 8.82 8.44 4.62
N ILE A 73 7.67 8.80 4.07
CA ILE A 73 6.71 7.85 3.51
C ILE A 73 6.87 7.85 1.99
N VAL A 74 6.92 6.65 1.43
CA VAL A 74 6.84 6.39 -0.01
C VAL A 74 5.51 5.71 -0.28
N VAL A 75 4.70 6.29 -1.15
CA VAL A 75 3.40 5.74 -1.57
C VAL A 75 3.52 5.26 -3.01
N LEU A 76 3.36 3.95 -3.20
CA LEU A 76 3.46 3.28 -4.48
C LEU A 76 2.10 3.03 -5.11
N ASN A 77 2.01 3.22 -6.42
CA ASN A 77 0.94 2.71 -7.25
C ASN A 77 1.26 1.29 -7.73
N THR A 78 1.07 0.30 -6.86
CA THR A 78 1.35 -1.11 -7.20
C THR A 78 0.27 -1.77 -8.05
N ASN A 79 -0.82 -1.06 -8.36
CA ASN A 79 -1.81 -1.50 -9.35
C ASN A 79 -1.21 -1.56 -10.77
N LEU A 80 -0.14 -0.79 -11.02
CA LEU A 80 0.62 -0.88 -12.27
C LEU A 80 1.23 -2.27 -12.49
N TYR A 81 1.47 -3.01 -11.41
CA TYR A 81 2.11 -4.32 -11.47
C TYR A 81 1.11 -5.48 -11.49
N TYR A 82 -0.18 -5.19 -11.27
CA TYR A 82 -1.22 -6.21 -11.17
C TYR A 82 -1.36 -6.97 -12.49
N GLY A 83 -1.35 -8.30 -12.44
CA GLY A 83 -1.46 -9.17 -13.62
C GLY A 83 -2.69 -8.92 -14.48
N ASN A 84 -3.79 -8.44 -13.90
CA ASN A 84 -5.02 -8.11 -14.62
C ASN A 84 -5.02 -6.70 -15.24
N ASN A 85 -3.97 -5.90 -15.02
CA ASN A 85 -3.84 -4.59 -15.62
C ASN A 85 -3.22 -4.70 -17.01
N GLU A 86 -4.04 -4.61 -18.06
CA GLU A 86 -3.57 -4.68 -19.45
C GLU A 86 -2.89 -3.39 -19.92
N GLN A 87 -3.09 -2.27 -19.23
CA GLN A 87 -2.47 -0.99 -19.61
C GLN A 87 -0.95 -1.00 -19.45
N THR A 88 -0.43 -1.90 -18.62
CA THR A 88 1.02 -2.06 -18.35
C THR A 88 1.59 -3.34 -18.96
N ALA A 89 0.83 -4.04 -19.81
CA ALA A 89 1.28 -5.25 -20.47
C ALA A 89 2.52 -4.99 -21.34
N GLY A 90 3.58 -5.76 -21.13
CA GLY A 90 4.84 -5.65 -21.88
C GLY A 90 5.73 -4.46 -21.47
N MET A 91 5.32 -3.63 -20.52
CA MET A 91 6.17 -2.55 -19.99
C MET A 91 7.16 -3.11 -18.96
N ALA A 92 8.44 -2.74 -19.08
CA ALA A 92 9.46 -3.14 -18.12
C ALA A 92 9.38 -2.34 -16.80
N ASP A 93 9.11 -1.04 -16.88
CA ASP A 93 8.94 -0.16 -15.73
C ASP A 93 7.80 0.86 -15.98
N PRO A 94 6.54 0.47 -15.77
CA PRO A 94 5.39 1.34 -16.02
C PRO A 94 5.46 2.60 -15.15
N GLY A 95 5.49 3.77 -15.81
CA GLY A 95 5.62 5.07 -15.14
C GLY A 95 7.02 5.37 -14.60
N GLN A 96 8.04 4.55 -14.92
CA GLN A 96 9.38 4.63 -14.34
C GLN A 96 9.39 4.54 -12.80
N GLN A 97 8.39 3.87 -12.22
CA GLN A 97 8.19 3.82 -10.78
C GLN A 97 9.31 3.04 -10.07
N PHE A 98 9.87 1.98 -10.67
CA PHE A 98 11.00 1.26 -10.08
C PHE A 98 12.27 2.10 -10.12
N GLN A 99 12.57 2.75 -11.25
CA GLN A 99 13.72 3.66 -11.34
C GLN A 99 13.59 4.81 -10.33
N TRP A 100 12.42 5.45 -10.27
CA TRP A 100 12.13 6.51 -9.30
C TRP A 100 12.30 6.02 -7.85
N LEU A 101 11.84 4.81 -7.54
CA LEU A 101 11.97 4.23 -6.20
C LEU A 101 13.43 3.94 -5.84
N ASP A 102 14.23 3.41 -6.78
CA ASP A 102 15.67 3.17 -6.57
C ASP A 102 16.42 4.48 -6.30
N ASP A 103 16.16 5.51 -7.10
CA ASP A 103 16.79 6.84 -6.96
C ASP A 103 16.40 7.50 -5.63
N LEU A 104 15.13 7.39 -5.26
CA LEU A 104 14.61 7.93 -4.00
C LEU A 104 15.23 7.24 -2.79
N LEU A 105 15.27 5.91 -2.76
CA LEU A 105 15.83 5.15 -1.64
C LEU A 105 17.35 5.34 -1.55
N THR A 106 18.04 5.47 -2.69
CA THR A 106 19.45 5.88 -2.74
C THR A 106 19.64 7.25 -2.10
N SER A 107 18.80 8.22 -2.44
CA SER A 107 18.84 9.58 -1.88
C SER A 107 18.55 9.59 -0.38
N ALA A 108 17.57 8.79 0.07
CA ALA A 108 17.26 8.61 1.49
C ALA A 108 18.48 8.06 2.25
N SER A 109 19.17 7.07 1.68
CA SER A 109 20.39 6.53 2.27
C SER A 109 21.51 7.57 2.39
N GLN A 110 21.68 8.43 1.39
CA GLN A 110 22.68 9.51 1.43
C GLN A 110 22.32 10.60 2.45
N ALA A 111 21.02 10.85 2.63
CA ALA A 111 20.51 11.83 3.59
C ALA A 111 20.39 11.28 5.03
N GLY A 112 20.63 9.98 5.26
CA GLY A 112 20.42 9.34 6.55
C GLY A 112 18.93 9.24 6.94
N GLU A 113 18.04 9.21 5.96
CA GLU A 113 16.60 9.08 6.16
C GLU A 113 16.19 7.60 6.26
N MET A 114 15.19 7.32 7.10
CA MET A 114 14.48 6.04 7.15
C MET A 114 13.13 6.15 6.44
N VAL A 115 12.68 5.06 5.83
CA VAL A 115 11.56 5.04 4.90
C VAL A 115 10.51 4.00 5.29
N TYR A 116 9.26 4.41 5.32
CA TYR A 116 8.11 3.51 5.24
C TYR A 116 7.61 3.43 3.80
N ILE A 117 7.42 2.21 3.29
CA ILE A 117 6.83 1.98 1.97
C ILE A 117 5.38 1.57 2.15
N ILE A 118 4.47 2.23 1.46
CA ILE A 118 3.04 1.94 1.45
C ILE A 118 2.62 1.61 0.02
N GLY A 119 1.81 0.57 -0.15
CA GLY A 119 1.21 0.22 -1.44
C GLY A 119 -0.09 -0.54 -1.26
N HIS A 120 -0.86 -0.71 -2.34
CA HIS A 120 -2.14 -1.44 -2.26
C HIS A 120 -1.94 -2.94 -2.46
N VAL A 121 -1.59 -3.34 -3.69
CA VAL A 121 -1.35 -4.74 -4.08
C VAL A 121 0.06 -5.16 -3.64
N PRO A 122 0.22 -6.23 -2.84
CA PRO A 122 1.52 -6.68 -2.40
C PRO A 122 2.21 -7.63 -3.40
N PRO A 123 3.56 -7.70 -3.39
CA PRO A 123 4.31 -8.76 -4.05
C PRO A 123 4.10 -10.11 -3.33
N GLY A 124 4.52 -11.19 -3.98
CA GLY A 124 4.44 -12.55 -3.47
C GLY A 124 3.06 -13.18 -3.66
N PHE A 125 2.76 -14.15 -2.82
CA PHE A 125 1.57 -15.00 -2.95
C PHE A 125 0.50 -14.66 -1.92
N PHE A 126 -0.75 -14.85 -2.29
CA PHE A 126 -1.90 -14.79 -1.40
C PHE A 126 -1.96 -16.04 -0.54
N GLU A 127 -1.98 -15.90 0.78
CA GLU A 127 -1.86 -17.03 1.72
C GLU A 127 -3.12 -17.91 1.81
N LYS A 128 -4.27 -17.44 1.35
CA LYS A 128 -5.54 -18.18 1.41
C LYS A 128 -5.72 -19.20 0.28
N THR A 129 -4.86 -19.19 -0.73
CA THR A 129 -4.92 -20.15 -1.85
C THR A 129 -3.52 -20.42 -2.40
N ARG A 130 -3.35 -21.53 -3.11
CA ARG A 130 -2.04 -21.91 -3.66
C ARG A 130 -1.78 -21.19 -4.98
N ASN A 131 -0.52 -20.86 -5.23
CA ASN A 131 -0.02 -20.35 -6.52
C ASN A 131 -0.74 -19.10 -7.05
N LYS A 132 -1.36 -18.30 -6.18
CA LYS A 132 -1.95 -17.01 -6.56
C LYS A 132 -1.02 -15.88 -6.18
N ALA A 133 -0.36 -15.30 -7.19
CA ALA A 133 0.31 -14.02 -7.08
C ALA A 133 -0.54 -12.92 -7.77
N TRP A 134 -0.29 -11.67 -7.38
CA TRP A 134 -0.94 -10.50 -7.98
C TRP A 134 -0.02 -9.80 -8.96
N PHE A 135 1.25 -9.59 -8.59
CA PHE A 135 2.23 -9.02 -9.49
C PHE A 135 2.52 -9.97 -10.65
N ARG A 136 2.75 -9.41 -11.85
CA ARG A 136 3.44 -10.15 -12.91
C ARG A 136 4.84 -10.53 -12.42
N GLU A 137 5.33 -11.69 -12.84
CA GLU A 137 6.60 -12.27 -12.33
C GLU A 137 7.78 -11.29 -12.39
N GLY A 138 7.99 -10.64 -13.53
CA GLY A 138 9.07 -9.65 -13.69
C GLY A 138 8.99 -8.47 -12.71
N PHE A 139 7.78 -7.95 -12.44
CA PHE A 139 7.60 -6.88 -11.45
C PHE A 139 7.81 -7.36 -10.02
N ASN A 140 7.43 -8.61 -9.72
CA ASN A 140 7.68 -9.22 -8.43
C ASN A 140 9.18 -9.37 -8.16
N GLU A 141 9.94 -9.84 -9.16
CA GLU A 141 11.40 -9.92 -9.08
C GLU A 141 12.05 -8.56 -8.91
N GLU A 142 11.59 -7.55 -9.66
CA GLU A 142 12.15 -6.21 -9.58
C GLU A 142 11.91 -5.57 -8.20
N TYR A 143 10.71 -5.71 -7.65
CA TYR A 143 10.43 -5.26 -6.28
C TYR A 143 11.36 -5.93 -5.25
N LEU A 144 11.59 -7.24 -5.39
CA LEU A 144 12.51 -7.97 -4.51
C LEU A 144 13.96 -7.47 -4.64
N LYS A 145 14.41 -7.09 -5.84
CA LYS A 145 15.74 -6.49 -6.05
C LYS A 145 15.85 -5.15 -5.35
N VAL A 146 14.87 -4.27 -5.51
CA VAL A 146 14.85 -2.95 -4.84
C VAL A 146 14.89 -3.11 -3.32
N VAL A 147 14.03 -3.97 -2.75
CA VAL A 147 14.05 -4.22 -1.29
C VAL A 147 15.40 -4.76 -0.85
N ARG A 148 15.96 -5.77 -1.53
CA ARG A 148 17.28 -6.33 -1.16
C ARG A 148 18.41 -5.31 -1.25
N ARG A 149 18.36 -4.39 -2.20
CA ARG A 149 19.38 -3.35 -2.37
C ARG A 149 19.28 -2.28 -1.28
N HIS A 150 18.06 -1.87 -0.93
CA HIS A 150 17.80 -0.70 -0.08
C HIS A 150 17.30 -1.04 1.33
N HIS A 151 17.30 -2.30 1.72
CA HIS A 151 16.69 -2.75 2.99
C HIS A 151 17.17 -1.97 4.23
N ARG A 152 18.39 -1.44 4.23
CA ARG A 152 18.95 -0.66 5.35
C ARG A 152 18.23 0.65 5.64
N VAL A 153 17.57 1.24 4.64
CA VAL A 153 16.77 2.46 4.81
C VAL A 153 15.27 2.17 4.91
N ILE A 154 14.83 0.94 4.67
CA ILE A 154 13.42 0.56 4.72
C ILE A 154 13.08 0.10 6.14
N ALA A 155 12.43 0.95 6.91
CA ALA A 155 12.03 0.66 8.28
C ALA A 155 10.79 -0.25 8.37
N GLY A 156 9.95 -0.24 7.34
CA GLY A 156 8.74 -1.05 7.29
C GLY A 156 7.99 -0.91 5.97
N GLN A 157 7.21 -1.93 5.63
CA GLN A 157 6.37 -1.94 4.43
C GLN A 157 4.93 -2.26 4.83
N PHE A 158 3.95 -1.51 4.31
CA PHE A 158 2.54 -1.63 4.70
C PHE A 158 1.65 -1.73 3.47
N PHE A 159 0.92 -2.84 3.39
CA PHE A 159 0.11 -3.18 2.23
C PHE A 159 -1.27 -3.69 2.65
N GLY A 160 -2.18 -3.80 1.69
CA GLY A 160 -3.52 -4.33 1.89
C GLY A 160 -3.88 -5.38 0.84
N HIS A 161 -5.00 -5.15 0.15
CA HIS A 161 -5.54 -5.96 -0.95
C HIS A 161 -6.04 -7.37 -0.56
N HIS A 162 -5.41 -8.05 0.39
CA HIS A 162 -5.81 -9.41 0.78
C HIS A 162 -7.03 -9.47 1.69
N HIS A 163 -7.32 -8.36 2.39
CA HIS A 163 -8.37 -8.20 3.42
C HIS A 163 -8.20 -9.09 4.65
N THR A 164 -7.15 -9.89 4.67
CA THR A 164 -6.72 -10.75 5.77
C THR A 164 -5.53 -10.13 6.48
N ASP A 165 -5.35 -10.53 7.72
CA ASP A 165 -4.21 -10.14 8.53
C ASP A 165 -3.03 -11.09 8.29
N SER A 166 -1.92 -10.56 7.80
CA SER A 166 -0.72 -11.36 7.53
C SER A 166 0.55 -10.49 7.50
N PHE A 167 1.69 -11.13 7.28
CA PHE A 167 2.96 -10.46 7.05
C PHE A 167 3.81 -11.23 6.04
N ARG A 168 4.84 -10.59 5.49
CA ARG A 168 5.82 -11.20 4.58
C ARG A 168 7.23 -10.87 5.03
N MET A 169 8.07 -11.90 5.09
CA MET A 169 9.49 -11.77 5.39
C MET A 169 10.29 -11.64 4.09
N PHE A 170 11.29 -10.77 4.10
CA PHE A 170 12.27 -10.62 3.03
C PHE A 170 13.64 -11.04 3.54
N TYR A 171 14.37 -11.78 2.69
CA TYR A 171 15.69 -12.31 3.02
C TYR A 171 16.71 -11.90 1.95
N ASP A 172 17.95 -11.70 2.37
CA ASP A 172 19.08 -11.55 1.46
C ASP A 172 19.52 -12.91 0.87
N SER A 173 20.58 -12.90 0.06
CA SER A 173 21.14 -14.11 -0.55
C SER A 173 21.80 -15.06 0.45
N ALA A 174 22.16 -14.59 1.65
CA ALA A 174 22.71 -15.41 2.73
C ALA A 174 21.60 -16.00 3.63
N GLY A 175 20.34 -15.64 3.40
CA GLY A 175 19.20 -16.08 4.20
C GLY A 175 18.98 -15.26 5.47
N ALA A 176 19.65 -14.11 5.64
CA ALA A 176 19.40 -13.22 6.76
C ALA A 176 18.10 -12.43 6.52
N PRO A 177 17.23 -12.29 7.54
CA PRO A 177 16.04 -11.46 7.43
C PRO A 177 16.45 -9.98 7.31
N ILE A 178 15.94 -9.30 6.29
CA ILE A 178 16.34 -7.92 5.96
C ILE A 178 15.19 -6.91 5.99
N SER A 179 13.95 -7.36 5.86
CA SER A 179 12.77 -6.48 5.90
C SER A 179 11.50 -7.29 6.18
N VAL A 180 10.46 -6.60 6.64
CA VAL A 180 9.13 -7.17 6.86
C VAL A 180 8.07 -6.27 6.23
N MET A 181 7.05 -6.90 5.65
CA MET A 181 5.85 -6.25 5.16
C MET A 181 4.64 -6.70 5.98
N PHE A 182 3.85 -5.74 6.44
CA PHE A 182 2.59 -5.98 7.13
C PHE A 182 1.43 -5.86 6.16
N LEU A 183 0.61 -6.91 6.08
CA LEU A 183 -0.64 -6.93 5.32
C LEU A 183 -1.78 -6.66 6.30
N THR A 184 -2.38 -5.49 6.16
CA THR A 184 -3.46 -5.02 7.04
C THR A 184 -4.81 -5.58 6.59
N PRO A 185 -5.70 -5.95 7.53
CA PRO A 185 -7.02 -6.45 7.19
C PRO A 185 -7.90 -5.34 6.59
N GLY A 186 -8.93 -5.73 5.85
CA GLY A 186 -9.90 -4.80 5.29
C GLY A 186 -10.98 -4.42 6.30
N VAL A 187 -11.60 -3.25 6.13
CA VAL A 187 -12.84 -2.91 6.86
C VAL A 187 -14.03 -3.64 6.28
N THR A 188 -14.05 -3.86 4.97
CA THR A 188 -15.12 -4.60 4.32
C THR A 188 -15.14 -6.05 4.82
N PRO A 189 -16.29 -6.58 5.26
CA PRO A 189 -16.43 -8.00 5.63
C PRO A 189 -16.73 -8.88 4.41
N TRP A 190 -16.58 -8.34 3.20
CA TRP A 190 -16.93 -9.02 1.95
C TRP A 190 -16.29 -10.41 1.87
N LYS A 191 -17.10 -11.40 1.48
CA LYS A 191 -16.65 -12.77 1.28
C LYS A 191 -16.09 -12.92 -0.13
N THR A 192 -14.82 -13.26 -0.23
CA THR A 192 -14.18 -13.33 -1.55
C THR A 192 -14.81 -14.34 -2.50
N THR A 193 -14.93 -13.94 -3.77
CA THR A 193 -15.36 -14.80 -4.89
C THR A 193 -14.20 -15.51 -5.58
N LEU A 194 -12.97 -15.36 -5.08
CA LEU A 194 -11.79 -15.99 -5.66
C LEU A 194 -11.94 -17.52 -5.67
N PRO A 195 -11.85 -18.18 -6.84
CA PRO A 195 -11.95 -19.63 -6.92
C PRO A 195 -10.92 -20.34 -6.03
N GLY A 196 -11.36 -21.39 -5.34
CA GLY A 196 -10.52 -22.18 -4.43
C GLY A 196 -10.46 -21.67 -2.99
N VAL A 197 -10.96 -20.46 -2.69
CA VAL A 197 -11.08 -19.97 -1.32
C VAL A 197 -12.43 -20.34 -0.73
N VAL A 198 -12.44 -21.17 0.32
CA VAL A 198 -13.66 -21.56 1.04
C VAL A 198 -13.87 -20.65 2.25
N ASN A 199 -15.07 -20.09 2.40
CA ASN A 199 -15.44 -19.20 3.51
C ASN A 199 -14.47 -18.03 3.73
N GLY A 200 -14.02 -17.39 2.65
CA GLY A 200 -13.05 -16.28 2.71
C GLY A 200 -13.65 -14.92 3.04
N ALA A 201 -14.47 -14.83 4.10
CA ALA A 201 -14.86 -13.56 4.69
C ALA A 201 -13.90 -13.18 5.83
N ASN A 202 -13.91 -11.91 6.22
CA ASN A 202 -13.21 -11.39 7.39
C ASN A 202 -14.15 -10.53 8.23
N ASN A 203 -13.82 -10.31 9.50
CA ASN A 203 -14.44 -9.24 10.27
C ASN A 203 -13.83 -7.89 9.85
N PRO A 204 -14.56 -6.77 9.98
CA PRO A 204 -13.98 -5.45 9.80
C PRO A 204 -12.77 -5.23 10.72
N GLY A 205 -11.64 -4.82 10.15
CA GLY A 205 -10.39 -4.59 10.88
C GLY A 205 -9.81 -3.20 10.63
N ILE A 206 -9.17 -2.66 11.67
CA ILE A 206 -8.31 -1.48 11.59
C ILE A 206 -7.00 -1.82 12.33
N ARG A 207 -5.89 -1.19 11.91
CA ARG A 207 -4.58 -1.38 12.56
C ARG A 207 -3.91 -0.04 12.84
N VAL A 208 -3.37 0.08 14.05
CA VAL A 208 -2.51 1.19 14.48
C VAL A 208 -1.13 0.61 14.76
N PHE A 209 -0.08 1.32 14.36
CA PHE A 209 1.30 0.94 14.64
C PHE A 209 1.91 1.94 15.62
N GLU A 210 2.66 1.43 16.59
CA GLU A 210 3.54 2.20 17.47
C GLU A 210 4.95 2.17 16.88
N TYR A 211 5.64 3.31 16.92
CA TYR A 211 6.99 3.40 16.36
C TYR A 211 7.85 4.44 17.08
N ASP A 212 9.16 4.22 17.08
CA ASP A 212 10.13 5.20 17.53
C ASP A 212 10.25 6.34 16.51
N ARG A 213 9.91 7.56 16.92
CA ARG A 213 9.87 8.73 16.01
C ARG A 213 11.24 9.20 15.53
N ALA A 214 12.33 8.79 16.19
CA ALA A 214 13.68 9.16 15.78
C ALA A 214 14.23 8.20 14.72
N THR A 215 13.86 6.92 14.78
CA THR A 215 14.45 5.83 13.99
C THR A 215 13.49 5.16 13.02
N LEU A 216 12.18 5.40 13.15
CA LEU A 216 11.10 4.66 12.50
C LEU A 216 11.06 3.16 12.82
N SER A 217 11.73 2.72 13.88
CA SER A 217 11.60 1.32 14.32
C SER A 217 10.20 1.07 14.86
N LEU A 218 9.51 0.09 14.28
CA LEU A 218 8.24 -0.43 14.81
C LEU A 218 8.48 -1.12 16.17
N GLN A 219 7.54 -0.93 17.11
CA GLN A 219 7.59 -1.47 18.48
C GLN A 219 6.67 -2.69 18.63
#